data_AF-A0A2N2DAX4-F1
#
_entry.id   AF-A0A2N2DAX4-F1
#
_cell.length_a   1.000
_cell.length_b   1.000
_cell.length_c   1.000
_cell.angle_alpha   90.00
_cell.angle_beta   90.00
_cell.angle_gamma   90.00
#
_symmetry.space_group_name_H-M   'P 1'
#
loop_
_entity.id
_entity.type
_entity.pdbx_description
1 polymer ?
#
loop_
_entity_poly.entity_id
_entity_poly.type
_entity_poly.pdbx_seq_one_letter_code
_entity_poly.pdbx_strand_id
1 'polypeptide(L)'
;MSSRTRAVGDLDGDGMTEEYILADHRLTVREGDKYLWQSPGDWRIDNFALGDVDNDGTVNLVMTLWKTGSFGSVKPFWQTAEDTSYKNHLFVYRLKNKAMKQVWCSSDLDRPIVSFTIRDVDGDGQSLVVEEGKYRKISGERYALDKKAPVRTTVWRWDEWGFRLVKDSL
;
A
#
# COMPACT_ATOMS: atom_id res chain seq x y z
N MET A 1 -18.89 -2.61 -14.24
CA MET A 1 -18.73 -3.70 -13.25
C MET A 1 -17.58 -3.29 -12.34
N SER A 2 -17.82 -3.10 -11.05
CA SER A 2 -16.74 -2.83 -10.09
C SER A 2 -15.88 -4.09 -9.97
N SER A 3 -14.57 -4.00 -10.23
CA SER A 3 -13.69 -5.17 -10.13
C SER A 3 -13.49 -5.51 -8.66
N ARG A 4 -13.83 -6.74 -8.28
CA ARG A 4 -13.55 -7.27 -6.95
C ARG A 4 -12.25 -8.07 -7.00
N THR A 5 -11.26 -7.65 -6.22
CA THR A 5 -10.00 -8.39 -6.05
C THR A 5 -10.06 -9.16 -4.74
N ARG A 6 -9.61 -10.42 -4.75
CA ARG A 6 -9.59 -11.30 -3.57
C ARG A 6 -8.24 -11.99 -3.45
N ALA A 7 -7.73 -12.10 -2.23
CA ALA A 7 -6.63 -12.98 -1.86
C ALA A 7 -6.97 -13.72 -0.57
N VAL A 8 -6.27 -14.82 -0.32
CA VAL A 8 -6.41 -15.63 0.90
C VAL A 8 -5.03 -15.98 1.43
N GLY A 9 -4.89 -16.04 2.75
CA GLY A 9 -3.65 -16.43 3.41
C GLY A 9 -3.79 -16.39 4.93
N ASP A 10 -3.08 -17.28 5.62
CA ASP A 10 -2.92 -17.27 7.08
C ASP A 10 -1.77 -16.31 7.42
N LEU A 11 -2.11 -15.05 7.71
CA LEU A 11 -1.09 -14.00 7.92
C LEU A 11 -0.65 -13.88 9.37
N ASP A 12 -1.43 -14.39 10.33
CA ASP A 12 -1.02 -14.40 11.75
C ASP A 12 -0.53 -15.76 12.25
N GLY A 13 -0.51 -16.78 11.38
CA GLY A 13 0.16 -18.05 11.59
C GLY A 13 -0.56 -18.97 12.58
N ASP A 14 -1.87 -18.83 12.73
CA ASP A 14 -2.64 -19.61 13.69
C ASP A 14 -3.32 -20.85 13.07
N GLY A 15 -3.05 -21.11 11.78
CA GLY A 15 -3.57 -22.24 11.02
C GLY A 15 -4.94 -21.98 10.39
N MET A 16 -5.54 -20.80 10.62
CA MET A 16 -6.79 -20.39 9.97
C MET A 16 -6.49 -19.42 8.84
N THR A 17 -7.24 -19.53 7.74
CA THR A 17 -7.02 -18.67 6.57
C THR A 17 -7.88 -17.42 6.65
N GLU A 18 -7.26 -16.24 6.49
CA GLU A 18 -7.97 -14.99 6.27
C GLU A 18 -8.30 -14.75 4.80
N GLU A 19 -9.41 -14.06 4.56
CA GLU A 19 -9.78 -13.51 3.27
C GLU A 19 -9.59 -11.99 3.23
N TYR A 20 -8.94 -11.53 2.16
CA TYR A 20 -8.68 -10.13 1.86
C TYR A 20 -9.48 -9.75 0.62
N ILE A 21 -10.43 -8.84 0.75
CA ILE A 21 -11.36 -8.49 -0.32
C ILE A 21 -11.34 -6.99 -0.56
N LEU A 22 -10.90 -6.59 -1.75
CA LEU A 22 -11.00 -5.22 -2.24
C LEU A 22 -12.24 -5.11 -3.14
N ALA A 23 -13.20 -4.29 -2.72
CA ALA A 23 -14.37 -3.93 -3.50
C ALA A 23 -14.71 -2.46 -3.26
N ASP A 24 -15.07 -1.73 -4.32
CA ASP A 24 -15.45 -0.31 -4.23
C ASP A 24 -14.44 0.56 -3.46
N HIS A 25 -13.15 0.32 -3.71
CA HIS A 25 -12.01 0.98 -3.06
C HIS A 25 -11.90 0.78 -1.55
N ARG A 26 -12.58 -0.23 -1.01
CA ARG A 26 -12.52 -0.60 0.40
C ARG A 26 -11.96 -2.00 0.55
N LEU A 27 -10.89 -2.13 1.34
CA LEU A 27 -10.28 -3.41 1.64
C LEU A 27 -10.87 -3.94 2.96
N THR A 28 -11.35 -5.18 2.95
CA THR A 28 -11.91 -5.85 4.13
C THR A 28 -11.16 -7.15 4.38
N VAL A 29 -10.90 -7.46 5.66
CA VAL A 29 -10.22 -8.67 6.10
C VAL A 29 -11.13 -9.46 7.03
N ARG A 30 -11.30 -10.75 6.73
CA ARG A 30 -12.18 -11.65 7.48
C ARG A 30 -11.52 -13.00 7.71
N GLU A 31 -11.95 -13.69 8.75
CA GLU A 31 -11.60 -15.08 9.02
C GLU A 31 -12.92 -15.83 9.21
N GLY A 32 -13.31 -16.64 8.22
CA GLY A 32 -14.67 -17.19 8.17
C GLY A 32 -15.74 -16.09 8.31
N ASP A 33 -16.61 -16.22 9.30
CA ASP A 33 -17.65 -15.22 9.56
C ASP A 33 -17.14 -13.99 10.34
N LYS A 34 -15.99 -14.11 11.00
CA LYS A 34 -15.42 -13.05 11.82
C LYS A 34 -14.85 -11.94 10.95
N TYR A 35 -15.25 -10.71 11.26
CA TYR A 35 -14.66 -9.52 10.65
C TYR A 35 -13.46 -9.07 11.47
N LEU A 36 -12.29 -9.00 10.84
CA LEU A 36 -11.04 -8.64 11.52
C LEU A 36 -10.69 -7.16 11.35
N TRP A 37 -10.82 -6.63 10.13
CA TRP A 37 -10.42 -5.27 9.82
C TRP A 37 -11.04 -4.75 8.53
N GLN A 38 -11.06 -3.43 8.37
CA GLN A 38 -11.35 -2.76 7.12
C GLN A 38 -10.63 -1.42 7.01
N SER A 39 -10.32 -1.03 5.78
CA SER A 39 -9.72 0.27 5.52
C SER A 39 -10.62 1.41 6.00
N PRO A 40 -10.05 2.48 6.58
CA PRO A 40 -10.76 3.71 6.88
C PRO A 40 -11.57 4.24 5.69
N GLY A 41 -12.71 4.89 5.98
CA GLY A 41 -13.66 5.32 4.95
C GLY A 41 -13.19 6.51 4.10
N ASP A 42 -12.22 7.27 4.61
CA ASP A 42 -11.55 8.37 3.91
C ASP A 42 -10.41 7.89 3.00
N TRP A 43 -10.06 6.60 3.06
CA TRP A 43 -9.07 5.99 2.18
C TRP A 43 -9.74 5.42 0.95
N ARG A 44 -9.09 5.63 -0.21
CA ARG A 44 -9.46 4.98 -1.45
C ARG A 44 -8.38 3.98 -1.84
N ILE A 45 -8.58 2.71 -1.52
CA ILE A 45 -7.63 1.63 -1.87
C ILE A 45 -7.67 1.36 -3.37
N ASP A 46 -6.50 1.33 -4.00
CA ASP A 46 -6.37 1.02 -5.44
C ASP A 46 -5.96 -0.42 -5.69
N ASN A 47 -4.97 -0.91 -4.95
CA ASN A 47 -4.48 -2.28 -5.11
C ASN A 47 -3.91 -2.83 -3.80
N PHE A 48 -3.79 -4.14 -3.71
CA PHE A 48 -3.11 -4.81 -2.61
C PHE A 48 -2.43 -6.11 -3.06
N ALA A 49 -1.43 -6.55 -2.30
CA ALA A 49 -0.82 -7.87 -2.43
C ALA A 49 -0.44 -8.41 -1.05
N LEU A 50 -0.28 -9.74 -0.98
CA LEU A 50 0.23 -10.44 0.20
C LEU A 50 1.65 -10.93 -0.11
N GLY A 51 2.60 -10.67 0.77
CA GLY A 51 3.99 -11.09 0.62
C GLY A 51 4.87 -10.63 1.78
N ASP A 52 5.98 -11.32 2.00
CA ASP A 52 7.01 -10.99 3.00
C ASP A 52 7.91 -9.88 2.42
N VAL A 53 7.34 -8.67 2.34
CA VAL A 53 7.95 -7.54 1.63
C VAL A 53 9.10 -6.92 2.43
N ASP A 54 9.10 -7.10 3.75
CA ASP A 54 10.15 -6.65 4.66
C ASP A 54 11.22 -7.72 4.93
N ASN A 55 11.06 -8.92 4.36
CA ASN A 55 11.98 -10.06 4.43
C ASN A 55 12.28 -10.52 5.87
N ASP A 56 11.29 -10.43 6.76
CA ASP A 56 11.42 -10.89 8.14
C ASP A 56 10.86 -12.30 8.39
N GLY A 57 10.41 -12.97 7.32
CA GLY A 57 9.83 -14.30 7.35
C GLY A 57 8.32 -14.31 7.62
N THR A 58 7.68 -13.15 7.78
CA THR A 58 6.23 -13.03 8.00
C THR A 58 5.55 -12.36 6.81
N VAL A 59 4.47 -12.96 6.31
CA VAL A 59 3.69 -12.36 5.22
C VAL A 59 3.04 -11.04 5.67
N ASN A 60 3.24 -9.98 4.90
CA ASN A 60 2.60 -8.69 5.08
C ASN A 60 1.40 -8.52 4.13
N LEU A 61 0.50 -7.62 4.51
CA LEU A 61 -0.46 -6.99 3.62
C LEU A 61 0.13 -5.67 3.11
N VAL A 62 0.42 -5.59 1.81
CA VAL A 62 0.90 -4.37 1.16
C VAL A 62 -0.26 -3.77 0.37
N MET A 63 -0.50 -2.47 0.51
CA MET A 63 -1.61 -1.79 -0.17
C MET A 63 -1.21 -0.41 -0.69
N THR A 64 -1.75 -0.05 -1.86
CA THR A 64 -1.70 1.32 -2.36
C THR A 64 -3.04 1.99 -2.17
N LEU A 65 -3.01 3.25 -1.75
CA LEU A 65 -4.23 4.00 -1.44
C LEU A 65 -4.06 5.49 -1.72
N TRP A 66 -5.18 6.17 -1.87
CA TRP A 66 -5.24 7.63 -1.91
C TRP A 66 -5.97 8.15 -0.69
N LYS A 67 -5.37 9.13 -0.02
CA LYS A 67 -5.96 9.83 1.12
C LYS A 67 -5.43 11.25 1.21
N THR A 68 -6.02 12.06 2.09
CA THR A 68 -5.56 13.41 2.37
C THR A 68 -4.54 13.42 3.49
N GLY A 69 -3.39 14.05 3.24
CA GLY A 69 -2.34 14.36 4.20
C GLY A 69 -1.53 13.16 4.67
N SER A 70 -0.25 13.35 4.99
CA SER A 70 0.67 12.27 5.33
C SER A 70 0.65 11.82 6.80
N PHE A 71 0.37 12.71 7.75
CA PHE A 71 0.70 12.50 9.17
C PHE A 71 -0.49 12.23 10.10
N GLY A 72 -1.71 12.13 9.56
CA GLY A 72 -2.92 11.92 10.37
C GLY A 72 -3.06 12.98 11.47
N SER A 73 -3.48 12.55 12.68
CA SER A 73 -3.67 13.44 13.83
C SER A 73 -2.38 13.78 14.59
N VAL A 74 -1.27 13.08 14.34
CA VAL A 74 0.01 13.29 15.04
C VAL A 74 1.02 13.86 14.05
N LYS A 75 1.12 15.18 14.02
CA LYS A 75 2.00 15.92 13.11
C LYS A 75 3.38 16.14 13.76
N PRO A 76 4.49 16.05 12.99
CA PRO A 76 5.79 16.45 13.49
C PRO A 76 5.83 17.93 13.88
N PHE A 77 6.62 18.30 14.89
CA PHE A 77 6.65 19.67 15.41
C PHE A 77 7.11 20.72 14.37
N TRP A 78 7.87 20.30 13.36
CA TRP A 78 8.33 21.19 12.28
C TRP A 78 7.28 21.46 11.21
N GLN A 79 6.14 20.74 11.23
CA GLN A 79 5.07 20.94 10.27
C GLN A 79 4.01 21.87 10.87
N THR A 80 4.08 23.15 10.46
CA THR A 80 3.22 24.23 10.98
C THR A 80 1.92 24.41 10.20
N ALA A 81 1.86 23.93 8.96
CA ALA A 81 0.69 24.01 8.09
C ALA A 81 -0.01 22.65 7.95
N GLU A 82 -1.33 22.67 7.74
CA GLU A 82 -2.07 21.44 7.46
C GLU A 82 -1.69 20.85 6.10
N ASP A 83 -1.32 19.58 6.11
CA ASP A 83 -1.14 18.81 4.90
C ASP A 83 -2.50 18.40 4.34
N THR A 84 -2.92 19.10 3.29
CA THR A 84 -4.21 18.91 2.61
C THR A 84 -4.07 18.19 1.28
N SER A 85 -2.87 17.70 0.92
CA SER A 85 -2.71 17.02 -0.37
C SER A 85 -3.39 15.67 -0.40
N TYR A 86 -4.15 15.44 -1.47
CA TYR A 86 -4.74 14.14 -1.77
C TYR A 86 -3.88 13.43 -2.80
N LYS A 87 -3.04 12.49 -2.35
CA LYS A 87 -2.06 11.77 -3.16
C LYS A 87 -2.00 10.29 -2.81
N ASN A 88 -1.20 9.56 -3.57
CA ASN A 88 -1.05 8.12 -3.44
C ASN A 88 0.00 7.78 -2.36
N HIS A 89 -0.26 6.70 -1.63
CA HIS A 89 0.59 6.16 -0.58
C HIS A 89 0.79 4.65 -0.76
N LEU A 90 1.85 4.12 -0.17
CA LEU A 90 2.15 2.69 -0.05
C LEU A 90 2.24 2.32 1.43
N PHE A 91 1.35 1.45 1.89
CA PHE A 91 1.26 1.05 3.30
C PHE A 91 1.56 -0.45 3.43
N VAL A 92 2.27 -0.81 4.50
CA VAL A 92 2.61 -2.19 4.87
C VAL A 92 2.01 -2.47 6.24
N TYR A 93 1.21 -3.53 6.30
CA TYR A 93 0.51 -3.98 7.48
C TYR A 93 0.83 -5.44 7.77
N ARG A 94 0.68 -5.81 9.04
CA ARG A 94 0.80 -7.18 9.52
C ARG A 94 -0.44 -7.55 10.32
N LEU A 95 -0.97 -8.74 10.09
CA LEU A 95 -1.94 -9.33 10.98
C LEU A 95 -1.18 -10.04 12.10
N LYS A 96 -1.52 -9.75 13.36
CA LYS A 96 -0.95 -10.45 14.51
C LYS A 96 -2.01 -10.58 15.59
N ASN A 97 -2.25 -11.81 16.03
CA ASN A 97 -3.27 -12.12 17.04
C ASN A 97 -4.65 -11.55 16.64
N LYS A 98 -5.07 -11.78 15.39
CA LYS A 98 -6.32 -11.29 14.80
C LYS A 98 -6.48 -9.76 14.79
N ALA A 99 -5.40 -9.00 14.99
CA ALA A 99 -5.39 -7.55 14.95
C ALA A 99 -4.46 -7.05 13.84
N MET A 100 -4.98 -6.14 13.02
CA MET A 100 -4.26 -5.54 11.90
C MET A 100 -3.39 -4.37 12.39
N LYS A 101 -2.07 -4.47 12.21
CA LYS A 101 -1.08 -3.51 12.73
C LYS A 101 -0.27 -2.89 11.61
N GLN A 102 0.03 -1.60 11.75
CA GLN A 102 0.94 -0.89 10.86
C GLN A 102 2.37 -1.39 11.08
N VAL A 103 3.03 -1.84 10.02
CA VAL A 103 4.47 -2.04 10.00
C VAL A 103 5.13 -0.75 9.53
N TRP A 104 4.64 -0.20 8.42
CA TRP A 104 5.14 1.05 7.85
C TRP A 104 4.12 1.72 6.96
N CYS A 105 4.13 3.05 6.94
CA CYS A 105 3.22 3.86 6.15
C CYS A 105 4.00 5.01 5.52
N SER A 106 4.00 5.09 4.19
CA SER A 106 4.65 6.20 3.49
C SER A 106 3.97 7.54 3.75
N SER A 107 4.73 8.62 3.69
CA SER A 107 4.18 9.92 3.29
C SER A 107 3.64 9.87 1.85
N ASP A 108 3.09 10.97 1.35
CA ASP A 108 2.65 11.09 -0.04
C ASP A 108 3.81 10.73 -0.98
N LEU A 109 3.57 9.80 -1.90
CA LEU A 109 4.60 9.37 -2.86
C LEU A 109 4.84 10.45 -3.92
N ASP A 110 6.10 10.59 -4.36
CA ASP A 110 6.49 11.50 -5.44
C ASP A 110 5.80 11.18 -6.77
N ARG A 111 5.51 9.90 -7.00
CA ARG A 111 4.76 9.42 -8.17
C ARG A 111 3.67 8.44 -7.71
N PRO A 112 2.48 8.47 -8.32
CA PRO A 112 1.43 7.53 -7.97
C PRO A 112 1.78 6.13 -8.49
N ILE A 113 1.56 5.12 -7.65
CA ILE A 113 1.67 3.72 -8.04
C ILE A 113 0.41 3.34 -8.83
N VAL A 114 0.61 2.83 -10.04
CA VAL A 114 -0.43 2.30 -10.92
C VAL A 114 -0.71 0.83 -10.58
N SER A 115 0.36 0.05 -10.46
CA SER A 115 0.31 -1.36 -10.11
C SER A 115 1.61 -1.76 -9.41
N PHE A 116 1.60 -2.87 -8.69
CA PHE A 116 2.81 -3.43 -8.11
C PHE A 116 2.69 -4.94 -7.94
N THR A 117 3.83 -5.61 -7.85
CA THR A 117 3.95 -7.03 -7.49
C THR A 117 5.09 -7.23 -6.52
N ILE A 118 4.94 -8.19 -5.62
CA ILE A 118 6.02 -8.61 -4.71
C ILE A 118 6.66 -9.85 -5.30
N ARG A 119 7.97 -9.80 -5.57
CA ARG A 119 8.75 -10.94 -6.07
C ARG A 119 10.24 -10.73 -5.81
N ASP A 120 10.96 -11.83 -5.67
CA ASP A 120 12.41 -11.81 -5.70
C ASP A 120 12.89 -11.64 -7.15
N VAL A 121 13.71 -10.61 -7.41
CA VAL A 121 14.16 -10.25 -8.77
C VAL A 121 15.62 -10.61 -9.06
N ASP A 122 16.43 -10.83 -8.02
CA ASP A 122 17.88 -11.01 -8.11
C ASP A 122 18.45 -12.05 -7.13
N GLY A 123 17.60 -12.74 -6.37
CA GLY A 123 17.94 -13.85 -5.49
C GLY A 123 18.36 -13.43 -4.08
N ASP A 124 18.15 -12.17 -3.69
CA ASP A 124 18.57 -11.62 -2.39
C ASP A 124 17.40 -11.37 -1.42
N GLY A 125 16.19 -11.73 -1.82
CA GLY A 125 14.97 -11.52 -1.05
C GLY A 125 13.85 -10.90 -1.89
N GLN A 126 12.66 -10.82 -1.30
CA GLN A 126 11.52 -10.20 -1.96
C GLN A 126 11.76 -8.70 -2.18
N SER A 127 11.34 -8.25 -3.36
CA SER A 127 11.35 -6.85 -3.76
C SER A 127 9.96 -6.43 -4.27
N LEU A 128 9.70 -5.13 -4.23
CA LEU A 128 8.50 -4.55 -4.79
C LEU A 128 8.79 -4.05 -6.21
N VAL A 129 8.19 -4.68 -7.22
CA VAL A 129 8.24 -4.20 -8.60
C VAL A 129 7.02 -3.33 -8.85
N VAL A 130 7.24 -2.07 -9.18
CA VAL A 130 6.24 -1.01 -9.15
C VAL A 130 6.13 -0.36 -10.53
N GLU A 131 4.91 -0.25 -11.05
CA GLU A 131 4.59 0.63 -12.17
C GLU A 131 4.21 2.01 -11.63
N GLU A 132 5.08 3.00 -11.84
CA GLU A 132 4.85 4.37 -11.39
C GLU A 132 4.33 5.24 -12.52
N GLY A 133 3.23 5.96 -12.26
CA GLY A 133 2.61 6.89 -13.18
C GLY A 133 3.10 8.32 -13.03
N LYS A 134 2.25 9.27 -13.41
CA LYS A 134 2.41 10.71 -13.13
C LYS A 134 1.14 11.27 -12.50
N TYR A 135 1.31 12.28 -11.66
CA TYR A 135 0.18 13.03 -11.16
C TYR A 135 -0.34 14.02 -12.20
N ARG A 136 -1.66 14.13 -12.29
CA ARG A 136 -2.37 15.25 -12.90
C ARG A 136 -3.04 16.05 -11.79
N LYS A 137 -2.70 17.34 -11.69
CA LYS A 137 -3.38 18.26 -10.75
C LYS A 137 -4.81 18.47 -11.22
N ILE A 138 -5.78 18.29 -10.33
CA ILE A 138 -7.21 18.47 -10.62
C ILE A 138 -7.65 19.88 -10.20
N SER A 139 -7.45 20.20 -8.92
CA SER A 139 -7.85 21.48 -8.32
C SER A 139 -7.26 21.59 -6.91
N GLY A 140 -6.75 22.75 -6.50
CA GLY A 140 -6.10 22.90 -5.19
C GLY A 140 -5.03 21.82 -4.98
N GLU A 141 -4.93 21.24 -3.78
CA GLU A 141 -4.00 20.14 -3.51
C GLU A 141 -4.58 18.73 -3.82
N ARG A 142 -5.57 18.65 -4.71
CA ARG A 142 -6.12 17.38 -5.18
C ARG A 142 -5.46 16.93 -6.47
N TYR A 143 -4.88 15.74 -6.44
CA TYR A 143 -4.23 15.09 -7.59
C TYR A 143 -4.98 13.81 -7.97
N ALA A 144 -4.79 13.37 -9.21
CA ALA A 144 -5.21 12.07 -9.69
C ALA A 144 -4.12 11.45 -10.56
N LEU A 145 -4.22 10.16 -10.84
CA LEU A 145 -3.38 9.50 -11.84
C LEU A 145 -3.62 10.12 -13.23
N ASP A 146 -2.56 10.53 -13.90
CA ASP A 146 -2.59 10.85 -15.32
C ASP A 146 -2.57 9.56 -16.16
N LYS A 147 -3.76 9.10 -16.57
CA LYS A 147 -3.92 7.87 -17.36
C LYS A 147 -3.33 7.96 -18.78
N LYS A 148 -2.92 9.15 -19.24
CA LYS A 148 -2.32 9.35 -20.57
C LYS A 148 -0.81 9.47 -20.52
N ALA A 149 -0.24 9.68 -19.32
CA ALA A 149 1.19 9.76 -19.15
C ALA A 149 1.84 8.36 -19.25
N PRO A 150 3.09 8.27 -19.73
CA PRO A 150 3.83 7.02 -19.69
C PRO A 150 4.06 6.59 -18.23
N VAL A 151 4.02 5.28 -18.02
CA VAL A 151 4.43 4.62 -16.77
C VAL A 151 5.90 4.21 -16.86
N ARG A 152 6.60 4.18 -15.74
CA ARG A 152 7.93 3.56 -15.63
C ARG A 152 7.88 2.37 -14.69
N THR A 153 8.76 1.40 -14.91
CA THR A 153 8.89 0.23 -14.01
C THR A 153 10.09 0.40 -13.12
N THR A 154 9.87 0.39 -11.81
CA THR A 154 10.92 0.47 -10.81
C THR A 154 10.94 -0.74 -9.90
N VAL A 155 12.09 -0.99 -9.25
CA VAL A 155 12.23 -2.01 -8.23
C VAL A 155 12.62 -1.32 -6.92
N TRP A 156 11.83 -1.55 -5.88
CA TRP A 156 12.06 -1.02 -4.55
C TRP A 156 12.37 -2.17 -3.59
N ARG A 157 13.33 -1.95 -2.69
CA ARG A 157 13.73 -2.91 -1.67
C ARG A 157 13.52 -2.33 -0.29
N TRP A 158 13.14 -3.18 0.65
CA TRP A 158 13.05 -2.83 2.05
C TRP A 158 14.44 -2.54 2.63
N ASP A 159 14.56 -1.46 3.40
CA ASP A 159 15.82 -0.98 3.99
C ASP A 159 15.59 -0.52 5.44
N GLU A 160 15.03 -1.41 6.28
CA GLU A 160 14.69 -1.26 7.72
C GLU A 160 13.69 -0.14 8.09
N TRP A 161 13.78 1.01 7.44
CA TRP A 161 13.02 2.24 7.68
C TRP A 161 11.92 2.47 6.64
N GLY A 162 11.87 1.65 5.59
CA GLY A 162 10.94 1.78 4.48
C GLY A 162 11.53 1.24 3.18
N PHE A 163 11.03 1.74 2.05
CA PHE A 163 11.46 1.31 0.73
C PHE A 163 12.48 2.25 0.10
N ARG A 164 13.53 1.68 -0.49
CA ARG A 164 14.52 2.37 -1.31
C ARG A 164 14.45 1.90 -2.75
N LEU A 165 14.53 2.85 -3.69
CA LEU A 165 14.68 2.56 -5.12
C LEU A 165 16.03 1.89 -5.39
N VAL A 166 16.04 0.69 -5.96
CA VAL A 166 17.27 -0.06 -6.31
C VAL A 166 17.49 -0.19 -7.82
N LYS A 167 16.42 -0.10 -8.62
CA LYS A 167 16.51 -0.11 -10.09
C LYS A 167 15.41 0.71 -10.73
N ASP A 168 15.77 1.49 -11.75
CA ASP A 168 14.84 2.17 -12.65
C ASP A 168 14.99 1.57 -14.06
N SER A 169 13.86 1.26 -14.69
CA SER A 169 13.80 0.78 -16.07
C SER A 169 13.23 1.93 -16.91
N LEU A 170 14.09 2.54 -17.74
CA LEU A 170 13.75 3.64 -18.65
C LEU A 170 12.73 3.22 -19.70
#